data_AF-A0A0F3QIW5-F1
#
_entry.id   AF-A0A0F3QIW5-F1
#
_cell.length_a   1.000
_cell.length_b   1.000
_cell.length_c   1.000
_cell.angle_alpha   90.00
_cell.angle_beta   90.00
_cell.angle_gamma   90.00
#
_symmetry.space_group_name_H-M   'P 1'
#
loop_
_entity.id
_entity.type
_entity.pdbx_description
1 polymer ?
#
loop_
_entity_poly.entity_id
_entity_poly.type
_entity_poly.pdbx_seq_one_letter_code
_entity_poly.pdbx_strand_id
1 'polypeptide(L)'
;MSTIYHILDHVPAIYKEDMEIEYENLAMQIIKSGKLRIDTDDCCNFARFSDPAFNISMMVSKEELTDPHLIPETTKLFQNLYRNSATDQKIKSVFDNLKKQIHKLQPVKKEVMEMLARIFVQSAHPIVIRWLLLDKTEIFITYSHNIGDMMDMVNWQKVGGNSGMQSTNGKDVAIFVSCGGNPFAENSKDHPIYGGGFAAVARLQIIAAQELGHFADIKRDNKGRQITRHSANFSGTKATDNARIARKKDIEHCRNLLHKLLIAGMKKQLDYETKLKFYHANKVSGLKILAINFMIFIYKFKLLRYSNKHGLVFVRKFKSDKYMALMIDAMFKDMQANLSPSADVYKNKNPEIEEAVACIEALARVPQQVMKWGYLTTKETMHELYKIYYNEVIPSLITSYDAVTGENYKRSLKKAKVSLLAKINIFNKKKLVLKPVREL
;
A
#
# COMPACT_ATOMS: atom_id res chain seq x y z
N MET A 1 4.23 18.99 6.69
CA MET A 1 5.10 18.42 5.64
C MET A 1 4.21 17.64 4.69
N SER A 2 4.35 17.81 3.37
CA SER A 2 3.66 16.96 2.40
C SER A 2 4.29 15.58 2.40
N THR A 3 3.55 14.57 2.84
CA THR A 3 3.94 13.16 2.72
C THR A 3 4.18 12.80 1.26
N ILE A 4 5.30 12.13 0.99
CA ILE A 4 5.71 11.77 -0.37
C ILE A 4 4.92 10.54 -0.81
N TYR A 5 4.20 10.57 -1.92
CA TYR A 5 3.40 9.42 -2.36
C TYR A 5 3.60 9.05 -3.82
N HIS A 6 4.57 9.67 -4.50
CA HIS A 6 4.85 9.46 -5.92
C HIS A 6 6.16 8.70 -6.18
N ILE A 7 6.85 8.25 -5.12
CA ILE A 7 8.13 7.53 -5.21
C ILE A 7 7.91 6.05 -4.88
N LEU A 8 8.46 5.17 -5.71
CA LEU A 8 8.59 3.74 -5.41
C LEU A 8 10.04 3.30 -5.55
N ASP A 9 10.41 2.25 -4.83
CA ASP A 9 11.71 1.60 -4.97
C ASP A 9 11.88 0.98 -6.36
N HIS A 10 10.81 0.32 -6.82
CA HIS A 10 10.78 -0.42 -8.06
C HIS A 10 9.49 -0.14 -8.82
N VAL A 11 9.54 -0.28 -10.16
CA VAL A 11 8.34 -0.23 -10.99
C VAL A 11 7.56 -1.53 -10.78
N PRO A 12 6.27 -1.47 -10.39
CA PRO A 12 5.48 -2.67 -10.22
C PRO A 12 5.21 -3.34 -11.56
N ALA A 13 5.20 -4.66 -11.58
CA ALA A 13 4.83 -5.43 -12.75
C ALA A 13 3.31 -5.33 -13.00
N ILE A 14 2.90 -4.91 -14.20
CA ILE A 14 1.48 -4.81 -14.60
C ILE A 14 1.09 -5.89 -15.62
N TYR A 15 2.09 -6.61 -16.16
CA TYR A 15 1.91 -7.70 -17.11
C TYR A 15 2.33 -9.03 -16.49
N LYS A 16 1.62 -10.10 -16.86
CA LYS A 16 1.80 -11.45 -16.35
C LYS A 16 3.25 -11.96 -16.46
N GLU A 17 3.90 -11.67 -17.58
CA GLU A 17 5.27 -12.10 -17.86
C GLU A 17 6.33 -11.47 -16.94
N ASP A 18 6.02 -10.31 -16.36
CA ASP A 18 6.92 -9.58 -15.45
C ASP A 18 6.71 -9.97 -13.98
N MET A 19 5.62 -10.69 -13.69
CA MET A 19 5.23 -11.13 -12.35
C MET A 19 5.98 -12.39 -11.89
N GLU A 20 6.19 -12.48 -10.57
CA GLU A 20 6.46 -13.79 -9.94
C GLU A 20 5.20 -14.65 -10.06
N ILE A 21 5.37 -15.96 -10.31
CA ILE A 21 4.26 -16.90 -10.56
C ILE A 21 3.26 -16.89 -9.40
N GLU A 22 3.76 -16.83 -8.17
CA GLU A 22 2.90 -16.78 -6.98
C GLU A 22 2.04 -15.52 -6.95
N TYR A 23 2.62 -14.33 -7.21
CA TYR A 23 1.85 -13.10 -7.24
C TYR A 23 0.84 -13.04 -8.38
N GLU A 24 1.16 -13.53 -9.58
CA GLU A 24 0.17 -13.61 -10.67
C GLU A 24 -1.02 -14.50 -10.27
N ASN A 25 -0.74 -15.66 -9.66
CA ASN A 25 -1.80 -16.56 -9.21
C ASN A 25 -2.69 -15.88 -8.16
N LEU A 26 -2.10 -15.17 -7.20
CA LEU A 26 -2.84 -14.43 -6.18
C LEU A 26 -3.67 -13.29 -6.78
N ALA A 27 -3.13 -12.54 -7.74
CA ALA A 27 -3.87 -11.48 -8.44
C ALA A 27 -5.12 -12.06 -9.13
N MET A 28 -4.97 -13.20 -9.82
CA MET A 28 -6.11 -13.85 -10.47
C MET A 28 -7.11 -14.45 -9.47
N GLN A 29 -6.63 -14.97 -8.32
CA GLN A 29 -7.51 -15.45 -7.25
C GLN A 29 -8.32 -14.32 -6.63
N ILE A 30 -7.73 -13.14 -6.41
CA ILE A 30 -8.46 -11.96 -5.93
C ILE A 30 -9.60 -11.61 -6.89
N ILE A 31 -9.34 -11.56 -8.20
CA ILE A 31 -10.38 -11.26 -9.19
C ILE A 31 -11.48 -12.31 -9.17
N LYS A 32 -11.10 -13.60 -9.19
CA LYS A 32 -12.04 -14.73 -9.17
C LYS A 32 -12.84 -14.84 -7.87
N SER A 33 -12.34 -14.29 -6.77
CA SER A 33 -13.06 -14.32 -5.48
C SER A 33 -14.33 -13.46 -5.50
N GLY A 34 -14.47 -12.53 -6.45
CA GLY A 34 -15.52 -11.54 -6.47
C GLY A 34 -15.41 -10.46 -5.40
N LYS A 35 -14.33 -10.44 -4.60
CA LYS A 35 -14.15 -9.45 -3.51
C LYS A 35 -13.44 -8.17 -3.94
N LEU A 36 -12.96 -8.10 -5.17
CA LEU A 36 -12.33 -6.90 -5.74
C LEU A 36 -13.38 -5.95 -6.32
N ARG A 37 -13.43 -4.74 -5.77
CA ARG A 37 -14.35 -3.66 -6.11
C ARG A 37 -13.54 -2.46 -6.59
N ILE A 38 -13.83 -2.01 -7.79
CA ILE A 38 -13.09 -0.98 -8.51
C ILE A 38 -14.05 0.12 -8.92
N ASP A 39 -13.69 1.35 -8.59
CA ASP A 39 -14.37 2.57 -9.01
C ASP A 39 -13.35 3.51 -9.67
N THR A 40 -13.44 3.68 -10.98
CA THR A 40 -12.52 4.53 -11.75
C THR A 40 -13.10 5.91 -12.04
N ASP A 41 -14.08 6.37 -11.24
CA ASP A 41 -14.95 7.53 -11.47
C ASP A 41 -15.92 7.33 -12.65
N ASP A 42 -15.42 6.91 -13.81
CA ASP A 42 -16.22 6.65 -15.02
C ASP A 42 -16.75 5.21 -15.12
N CYS A 43 -16.01 4.24 -14.58
CA CYS A 43 -16.36 2.82 -14.59
C CYS A 43 -16.46 2.26 -13.19
N CYS A 44 -17.38 1.32 -12.96
CA CYS A 44 -17.55 0.67 -11.68
C CYS A 44 -17.95 -0.80 -11.87
N ASN A 45 -17.44 -1.71 -11.03
CA ASN A 45 -17.77 -3.14 -11.08
C ASN A 45 -18.61 -3.64 -9.89
N PHE A 46 -19.22 -2.76 -9.09
CA PHE A 46 -20.05 -3.17 -7.96
C PHE A 46 -21.30 -2.31 -7.82
N ALA A 47 -22.33 -2.83 -7.15
CA ALA A 47 -23.55 -2.11 -6.82
C ALA A 47 -23.72 -2.00 -5.30
N ARG A 48 -24.40 -0.94 -4.87
CA ARG A 48 -24.73 -0.72 -3.46
C ARG A 48 -26.10 -1.31 -3.15
N PHE A 49 -26.15 -2.15 -2.12
CA PHE A 49 -27.38 -2.68 -1.56
C PHE A 49 -27.63 -2.06 -0.20
N SER A 50 -28.84 -1.54 0.02
CA SER A 50 -29.28 -1.07 1.32
C SER A 50 -30.72 -1.52 1.58
N ASP A 51 -30.95 -2.10 2.75
CA ASP A 51 -32.27 -2.40 3.30
C ASP A 51 -32.36 -1.84 4.72
N PRO A 52 -32.88 -0.62 4.89
CA PRO A 52 -32.96 0.05 6.19
C PRO A 52 -33.78 -0.73 7.23
N ALA A 53 -34.80 -1.50 6.80
CA ALA A 53 -35.67 -2.24 7.71
C ALA A 53 -34.90 -3.32 8.49
N PHE A 54 -33.84 -3.85 7.89
CA PHE A 54 -32.96 -4.85 8.50
C PHE A 54 -31.58 -4.30 8.86
N ASN A 55 -31.36 -2.99 8.70
CA ASN A 55 -30.07 -2.32 8.87
C ASN A 55 -28.95 -2.98 8.04
N ILE A 56 -29.29 -3.43 6.82
CA ILE A 56 -28.34 -4.04 5.89
C ILE A 56 -27.79 -2.94 4.99
N SER A 57 -26.47 -2.84 4.91
CA SER A 57 -25.78 -2.07 3.88
C SER A 57 -24.53 -2.82 3.45
N MET A 58 -24.40 -3.07 2.15
CA MET A 58 -23.26 -3.78 1.58
C MET A 58 -23.03 -3.41 0.13
N MET A 59 -21.85 -3.75 -0.39
CA MET A 59 -21.51 -3.58 -1.79
C MET A 59 -21.28 -4.94 -2.43
N VAL A 60 -21.93 -5.23 -3.55
CA VAL A 60 -21.84 -6.53 -4.22
C VAL A 60 -21.20 -6.35 -5.58
N SER A 61 -20.14 -7.11 -5.86
CA SER A 61 -19.46 -7.02 -7.16
C SER A 61 -20.29 -7.63 -8.29
N LYS A 62 -19.95 -7.27 -9.51
CA LYS A 62 -20.51 -7.86 -10.73
C LYS A 62 -20.26 -9.37 -10.76
N GLU A 63 -19.07 -9.79 -10.39
CA GLU A 63 -18.66 -11.19 -10.34
C GLU A 63 -19.56 -11.97 -9.36
N GLU A 64 -19.81 -11.45 -8.16
CA GLU A 64 -20.69 -12.08 -7.16
C GLU A 64 -22.15 -12.26 -7.63
N LEU A 65 -22.62 -11.41 -8.56
CA LEU A 65 -23.97 -11.47 -9.11
C LEU A 65 -24.09 -12.30 -10.39
N THR A 66 -22.99 -12.54 -11.09
CA THR A 66 -23.01 -13.08 -12.46
C THR A 66 -22.21 -14.37 -12.63
N ASP A 67 -21.21 -14.64 -11.79
CA ASP A 67 -20.45 -15.88 -11.83
C ASP A 67 -21.25 -17.04 -11.20
N PRO A 68 -21.55 -18.12 -11.95
CA PRO A 68 -22.27 -19.29 -11.44
C PRO A 68 -21.64 -19.91 -10.19
N HIS A 69 -20.33 -19.81 -10.01
CA HIS A 69 -19.63 -20.36 -8.86
C HIS A 69 -19.79 -19.51 -7.59
N LEU A 70 -20.03 -18.20 -7.73
CA LEU A 70 -20.17 -17.28 -6.61
C LEU A 70 -21.63 -17.10 -6.18
N ILE A 71 -22.58 -17.20 -7.12
CA ILE A 71 -24.02 -17.00 -6.87
C ILE A 71 -24.55 -17.80 -5.65
N PRO A 72 -24.24 -19.09 -5.46
CA PRO A 72 -24.74 -19.84 -4.30
C PRO A 72 -24.26 -19.27 -2.96
N GLU A 73 -22.99 -18.86 -2.90
CA GLU A 73 -22.41 -18.27 -1.70
C GLU A 73 -23.00 -16.89 -1.42
N THR A 74 -23.10 -16.03 -2.45
CA THR A 74 -23.73 -14.71 -2.35
C THR A 74 -25.20 -14.83 -1.91
N THR A 75 -25.93 -15.82 -2.43
CA THR A 75 -27.32 -16.11 -2.03
C THR A 75 -27.40 -16.46 -0.54
N LYS A 76 -26.50 -17.33 -0.06
CA LYS A 76 -26.42 -17.71 1.35
C LYS A 76 -26.06 -16.52 2.25
N LEU A 77 -25.19 -15.62 1.79
CA LEU A 77 -24.87 -14.37 2.50
C LEU A 77 -26.13 -13.52 2.70
N PHE A 78 -26.91 -13.30 1.65
CA PHE A 78 -28.16 -12.55 1.77
C PHE A 78 -29.18 -13.26 2.69
N GLN A 79 -29.33 -14.58 2.57
CA GLN A 79 -30.19 -15.35 3.49
C GLN A 79 -29.78 -15.13 4.95
N ASN A 80 -28.48 -15.19 5.26
CA ASN A 80 -27.96 -14.94 6.60
C ASN A 80 -28.19 -13.50 7.07
N LEU A 81 -28.03 -12.50 6.19
CA LEU A 81 -28.28 -11.08 6.51
C LEU A 81 -29.75 -10.84 6.89
N TYR A 82 -30.66 -11.54 6.22
CA TYR A 82 -32.08 -11.59 6.59
C TYR A 82 -32.38 -12.60 7.70
N ARG A 83 -31.39 -13.09 8.45
CA ARG A 83 -31.55 -14.08 9.54
C ARG A 83 -32.37 -15.31 9.12
N ASN A 84 -32.21 -15.73 7.87
CA ASN A 84 -32.93 -16.82 7.21
C ASN A 84 -34.46 -16.63 7.14
N SER A 85 -34.97 -15.40 7.28
CA SER A 85 -36.40 -15.08 7.20
C SER A 85 -36.85 -14.62 5.81
N ALA A 86 -35.92 -14.38 4.87
CA ALA A 86 -36.26 -13.95 3.51
C ALA A 86 -36.64 -15.15 2.63
N THR A 87 -37.71 -15.00 1.85
CA THR A 87 -38.13 -15.99 0.85
C THR A 87 -37.19 -15.98 -0.35
N ASP A 88 -37.09 -17.10 -1.07
CA ASP A 88 -36.29 -17.18 -2.30
C ASP A 88 -36.71 -16.14 -3.36
N GLN A 89 -38.01 -15.81 -3.41
CA GLN A 89 -38.52 -14.73 -4.27
C GLN A 89 -37.98 -13.35 -3.86
N LYS A 90 -37.88 -13.06 -2.56
CA LYS A 90 -37.28 -11.82 -2.06
C LYS A 90 -35.81 -11.75 -2.44
N ILE A 91 -35.04 -12.83 -2.24
CA ILE A 91 -33.63 -12.87 -2.61
C ILE A 91 -33.44 -12.70 -4.11
N LYS A 92 -34.25 -13.38 -4.93
CA LYS A 92 -34.22 -13.23 -6.39
C LYS A 92 -34.49 -11.78 -6.81
N SER A 93 -35.48 -11.13 -6.19
CA SER A 93 -35.78 -9.71 -6.43
C SER A 93 -34.61 -8.80 -6.08
N VAL A 94 -33.90 -9.07 -4.98
CA VAL A 94 -32.67 -8.33 -4.61
C VAL A 94 -31.60 -8.50 -5.68
N PHE A 95 -31.33 -9.73 -6.14
CA PHE A 95 -30.36 -10.00 -7.21
C PHE A 95 -30.75 -9.31 -8.52
N ASP A 96 -32.02 -9.36 -8.92
CA ASP A 96 -32.49 -8.72 -10.16
C ASP A 96 -32.34 -7.20 -10.09
N ASN A 97 -32.61 -6.59 -8.93
CA ASN A 97 -32.41 -5.16 -8.71
C ASN A 97 -30.93 -4.78 -8.76
N LEU A 98 -30.05 -5.54 -8.11
CA LEU A 98 -28.61 -5.28 -8.13
C LEU A 98 -28.02 -5.48 -9.54
N LYS A 99 -28.45 -6.51 -10.27
CA LYS A 99 -28.08 -6.70 -11.67
C LYS A 99 -28.50 -5.49 -12.50
N LYS A 100 -29.74 -5.02 -12.36
CA LYS A 100 -30.22 -3.80 -13.06
C LYS A 100 -29.37 -2.57 -12.72
N GLN A 101 -28.92 -2.42 -11.47
CA GLN A 101 -28.02 -1.33 -11.08
C GLN A 101 -26.67 -1.45 -11.80
N ILE A 102 -26.03 -2.63 -11.76
CA ILE A 102 -24.74 -2.85 -12.44
C ILE A 102 -24.84 -2.63 -13.94
N HIS A 103 -25.95 -3.00 -14.59
CA HIS A 103 -26.13 -2.78 -16.02
C HIS A 103 -26.20 -1.29 -16.41
N LYS A 104 -26.47 -0.39 -15.46
CA LYS A 104 -26.44 1.06 -15.68
C LYS A 104 -25.03 1.64 -15.55
N LEU A 105 -24.10 0.91 -14.93
CA LEU A 105 -22.72 1.35 -14.71
C LEU A 105 -21.86 0.98 -15.92
N GLN A 106 -20.86 1.82 -16.25
CA GLN A 106 -19.87 1.42 -17.24
C GLN A 106 -18.97 0.32 -16.66
N PRO A 107 -18.78 -0.81 -17.36
CA PRO A 107 -18.03 -1.92 -16.82
C PRO A 107 -16.52 -1.63 -16.83
N VAL A 108 -15.84 -1.96 -15.73
CA VAL A 108 -14.37 -1.94 -15.68
C VAL A 108 -13.83 -3.00 -16.65
N LYS A 109 -12.94 -2.58 -17.55
CA LYS A 109 -12.29 -3.48 -18.52
C LYS A 109 -11.46 -4.54 -17.78
N LYS A 110 -11.52 -5.79 -18.26
CA LYS A 110 -10.77 -6.91 -17.69
C LYS A 110 -9.28 -6.62 -17.55
N GLU A 111 -8.66 -6.04 -18.57
CA GLU A 111 -7.22 -5.69 -18.55
C GLU A 111 -6.88 -4.70 -17.42
N VAL A 112 -7.71 -3.68 -17.20
CA VAL A 112 -7.55 -2.70 -16.11
C VAL A 112 -7.63 -3.39 -14.76
N MET A 113 -8.63 -4.25 -14.57
CA MET A 113 -8.80 -5.03 -13.35
C MET A 113 -7.62 -5.96 -13.07
N GLU A 114 -7.10 -6.65 -14.09
CA GLU A 114 -5.89 -7.47 -13.96
C GLU A 114 -4.66 -6.64 -13.58
N MET A 115 -4.43 -5.50 -14.23
CA MET A 115 -3.30 -4.62 -13.91
C MET A 115 -3.39 -4.07 -12.48
N LEU A 116 -4.57 -3.63 -12.03
CA LEU A 116 -4.78 -3.15 -10.66
C LEU A 116 -4.55 -4.26 -9.63
N ALA A 117 -5.10 -5.46 -9.86
CA ALA A 117 -4.89 -6.60 -8.98
C ALA A 117 -3.40 -6.98 -8.87
N ARG A 118 -2.65 -6.93 -9.99
CA ARG A 118 -1.20 -7.19 -10.00
C ARG A 118 -0.43 -6.17 -9.17
N ILE A 119 -0.74 -4.87 -9.28
CA ILE A 119 -0.10 -3.84 -8.45
C ILE A 119 -0.44 -4.08 -6.97
N PHE A 120 -1.72 -4.35 -6.67
CA PHE A 120 -2.20 -4.57 -5.30
C PHE A 120 -1.45 -5.72 -4.61
N VAL A 121 -1.36 -6.90 -5.22
CA VAL A 121 -0.71 -8.07 -4.57
C VAL A 121 0.78 -7.88 -4.35
N GLN A 122 1.46 -7.05 -5.15
CA GLN A 122 2.87 -6.69 -4.97
C GLN A 122 3.10 -5.74 -3.79
N SER A 123 2.05 -5.22 -3.16
CA SER A 123 2.14 -4.25 -2.06
C SER A 123 2.48 -4.88 -0.71
N ALA A 124 2.42 -6.21 -0.58
CA ALA A 124 2.72 -6.92 0.67
C ALA A 124 3.33 -8.31 0.44
N HIS A 125 3.73 -8.98 1.51
CA HIS A 125 4.17 -10.38 1.45
C HIS A 125 3.01 -11.29 1.00
N PRO A 126 3.25 -12.32 0.16
CA PRO A 126 2.16 -13.13 -0.40
C PRO A 126 1.26 -13.80 0.64
N ILE A 127 1.81 -14.16 1.81
CA ILE A 127 1.02 -14.73 2.92
C ILE A 127 -0.12 -13.81 3.40
N VAL A 128 0.10 -12.49 3.35
CA VAL A 128 -0.93 -11.50 3.74
C VAL A 128 -2.10 -11.58 2.76
N ILE A 129 -1.79 -11.70 1.47
CA ILE A 129 -2.80 -11.84 0.41
C ILE A 129 -3.56 -13.18 0.53
N ARG A 130 -2.87 -14.27 0.89
CA ARG A 130 -3.53 -15.56 1.16
C ARG A 130 -4.52 -15.48 2.31
N TRP A 131 -4.16 -14.77 3.38
CA TRP A 131 -5.07 -14.50 4.49
C TRP A 131 -6.28 -13.66 4.07
N LEU A 132 -6.09 -12.64 3.22
CA LEU A 132 -7.22 -11.86 2.68
C LEU A 132 -8.21 -12.76 1.91
N LEU A 133 -7.69 -13.68 1.09
CA LEU A 133 -8.51 -14.62 0.34
C LEU A 133 -9.24 -15.60 1.26
N LEU A 134 -8.56 -16.10 2.29
CA LEU A 134 -9.14 -17.02 3.28
C LEU A 134 -10.24 -16.35 4.12
N ASP A 135 -9.99 -15.12 4.56
CA ASP A 135 -10.93 -14.29 5.32
C ASP A 135 -12.02 -13.67 4.42
N LYS A 136 -11.96 -13.89 3.09
CA LYS A 136 -12.86 -13.31 2.08
C LYS A 136 -12.99 -11.79 2.20
N THR A 137 -11.89 -11.13 2.52
CA THR A 137 -11.81 -9.69 2.75
C THR A 137 -12.16 -8.90 1.50
N GLU A 138 -12.97 -7.87 1.68
CA GLU A 138 -13.37 -6.97 0.59
C GLU A 138 -12.25 -5.99 0.25
N ILE A 139 -11.95 -5.81 -1.03
CA ILE A 139 -10.89 -4.92 -1.50
C ILE A 139 -11.53 -3.86 -2.40
N PHE A 140 -11.36 -2.60 -2.03
CA PHE A 140 -11.86 -1.44 -2.76
C PHE A 140 -10.69 -0.63 -3.30
N ILE A 141 -10.69 -0.39 -4.62
CA ILE A 141 -9.70 0.45 -5.29
C ILE A 141 -10.46 1.57 -6.01
N THR A 142 -10.10 2.82 -5.74
CA THR A 142 -10.69 3.98 -6.40
C THR A 142 -9.68 4.92 -7.03
N TYR A 143 -10.09 5.57 -8.12
CA TYR A 143 -9.35 6.69 -8.70
C TYR A 143 -9.69 8.03 -8.04
N SER A 144 -10.79 8.14 -7.27
CA SER A 144 -11.10 9.33 -6.48
C SER A 144 -10.01 9.62 -5.46
N HIS A 145 -9.87 10.90 -5.10
CA HIS A 145 -8.99 11.39 -4.05
C HIS A 145 -9.46 11.06 -2.64
N ASN A 146 -10.75 10.75 -2.46
CA ASN A 146 -11.32 10.44 -1.16
C ASN A 146 -12.03 9.08 -1.17
N ILE A 147 -11.65 8.24 -0.21
CA ILE A 147 -12.31 6.95 0.02
C ILE A 147 -13.73 7.16 0.57
N GLY A 148 -14.01 8.30 1.21
CA GLY A 148 -15.34 8.66 1.69
C GLY A 148 -16.42 8.63 0.60
N ASP A 149 -16.05 8.88 -0.66
CA ASP A 149 -16.97 8.81 -1.80
C ASP A 149 -17.39 7.36 -2.12
N MET A 150 -16.53 6.39 -1.76
CA MET A 150 -16.82 4.96 -1.87
C MET A 150 -17.59 4.38 -0.69
N MET A 151 -17.65 5.06 0.46
CA MET A 151 -18.34 4.53 1.63
C MET A 151 -19.84 4.83 1.61
N ASP A 152 -20.64 3.92 2.16
CA ASP A 152 -21.98 4.29 2.60
C ASP A 152 -21.88 5.14 3.89
N MET A 153 -22.73 6.16 3.98
CA MET A 153 -22.83 7.08 5.11
C MET A 153 -23.02 6.35 6.45
N VAL A 154 -23.74 5.22 6.46
CA VAL A 154 -23.96 4.40 7.67
C VAL A 154 -22.67 3.71 8.12
N ASN A 155 -21.84 3.25 7.18
CA ASN A 155 -20.51 2.72 7.49
C ASN A 155 -19.55 3.85 7.88
N TRP A 156 -19.62 5.01 7.23
CA TRP A 156 -18.82 6.20 7.59
C TRP A 156 -19.13 6.68 9.02
N GLN A 157 -20.42 6.73 9.39
CA GLN A 157 -20.88 7.14 10.72
C GLN A 157 -20.53 6.13 11.83
N LYS A 158 -20.49 4.82 11.53
CA LYS A 158 -20.05 3.78 12.48
C LYS A 158 -18.53 3.73 12.65
N VAL A 159 -17.77 4.03 11.59
CA VAL A 159 -16.30 3.89 11.56
C VAL A 159 -15.58 5.18 11.97
N GLY A 160 -16.24 6.34 11.89
CA GLY A 160 -15.63 7.63 12.20
C GLY A 160 -14.75 8.14 11.06
N GLY A 161 -14.55 9.47 10.99
CA GLY A 161 -13.91 10.17 9.88
C GLY A 161 -12.41 9.92 9.74
N ASN A 162 -12.02 8.70 9.39
CA ASN A 162 -10.65 8.33 9.09
C ASN A 162 -10.42 8.37 7.58
N SER A 163 -9.46 9.18 7.15
CA SER A 163 -8.96 9.27 5.77
C SER A 163 -8.17 8.02 5.31
N GLY A 164 -8.19 6.95 6.10
CA GLY A 164 -7.88 5.56 5.75
C GLY A 164 -8.79 4.68 6.60
N MET A 165 -9.62 3.87 5.96
CA MET A 165 -10.52 2.96 6.68
C MET A 165 -9.71 1.81 7.26
N GLN A 166 -9.18 2.05 8.44
CA GLN A 166 -8.45 1.05 9.18
C GLN A 166 -9.42 -0.10 9.52
N SER A 167 -9.07 -1.32 9.12
CA SER A 167 -9.67 -2.55 9.66
C SER A 167 -9.36 -2.68 11.15
N THR A 168 -10.07 -1.93 11.99
CA THR A 168 -9.81 -1.82 13.44
C THR A 168 -10.59 -2.86 14.24
N ASN A 169 -11.77 -3.26 13.79
CA ASN A 169 -12.69 -4.09 14.58
C ASN A 169 -12.59 -5.61 14.28
N GLY A 170 -11.83 -6.00 13.26
CA GLY A 170 -11.53 -7.39 12.91
C GLY A 170 -12.72 -8.28 12.48
N LYS A 171 -13.96 -7.80 12.56
CA LYS A 171 -15.15 -8.59 12.21
C LYS A 171 -15.61 -8.37 10.77
N ASP A 172 -15.46 -7.16 10.27
CA ASP A 172 -15.78 -6.76 8.89
C ASP A 172 -14.56 -6.05 8.30
N VAL A 173 -13.54 -6.83 7.96
CA VAL A 173 -12.32 -6.28 7.37
C VAL A 173 -12.59 -5.96 5.91
N ALA A 174 -12.39 -4.71 5.54
CA ALA A 174 -12.29 -4.27 4.16
C ALA A 174 -11.02 -3.43 3.99
N ILE A 175 -10.39 -3.54 2.82
CA ILE A 175 -9.17 -2.83 2.45
C ILE A 175 -9.56 -1.75 1.44
N PHE A 176 -9.15 -0.52 1.68
CA PHE A 176 -9.51 0.60 0.82
C PHE A 176 -8.27 1.34 0.31
N VAL A 177 -8.19 1.48 -1.00
CA VAL A 177 -7.03 2.05 -1.68
C VAL A 177 -7.50 3.14 -2.63
N SER A 178 -7.18 4.39 -2.29
CA SER A 178 -7.37 5.52 -3.20
C SER A 178 -6.08 5.81 -3.96
N CYS A 179 -6.19 5.90 -5.28
CA CYS A 179 -5.07 6.22 -6.18
C CYS A 179 -5.03 7.72 -6.50
N GLY A 180 -6.12 8.47 -6.30
CA GLY A 180 -6.20 9.91 -6.59
C GLY A 180 -5.80 10.26 -8.03
N GLY A 181 -6.31 9.52 -9.01
CA GLY A 181 -6.02 9.62 -10.43
C GLY A 181 -5.89 8.25 -11.11
N ASN A 182 -5.96 8.25 -12.45
CA ASN A 182 -5.82 7.04 -13.27
C ASN A 182 -4.36 6.55 -13.31
N PRO A 183 -4.02 5.37 -12.74
CA PRO A 183 -2.65 4.81 -12.72
C PRO A 183 -2.08 4.50 -14.12
N PHE A 184 -2.93 4.36 -15.12
CA PHE A 184 -2.55 3.95 -16.48
C PHE A 184 -2.53 5.10 -17.49
N ALA A 185 -2.76 6.33 -17.01
CA ALA A 185 -2.59 7.54 -17.82
C ALA A 185 -1.09 7.89 -18.02
N GLU A 186 -0.81 8.83 -18.91
CA GLU A 186 0.54 9.41 -18.99
C GLU A 186 0.83 10.28 -17.75
N ASN A 187 2.10 10.42 -17.40
CA ASN A 187 2.52 11.37 -16.36
C ASN A 187 2.18 12.79 -16.81
N SER A 188 1.64 13.59 -15.90
CA SER A 188 1.46 15.03 -16.15
C SER A 188 2.80 15.69 -16.44
N LYS A 189 2.84 16.52 -17.49
CA LYS A 189 4.05 17.29 -17.86
C LYS A 189 4.32 18.41 -16.86
N ASP A 190 3.26 19.05 -16.36
CA ASP A 190 3.35 20.21 -15.48
C ASP A 190 3.42 19.81 -14.00
N HIS A 191 2.77 18.69 -13.63
CA HIS A 191 2.67 18.20 -12.27
C HIS A 191 2.96 16.69 -12.17
N PRO A 192 4.18 16.22 -12.47
CA PRO A 192 4.50 14.78 -12.56
C PRO A 192 4.39 14.03 -11.22
N ILE A 193 4.29 14.74 -10.10
CA ILE A 193 4.18 14.19 -8.74
C ILE A 193 2.73 14.03 -8.25
N TYR A 194 1.74 14.53 -9.00
CA TYR A 194 0.30 14.45 -8.68
C TYR A 194 -0.52 13.96 -9.89
N GLY A 195 -1.77 13.56 -9.66
CA GLY A 195 -2.67 13.12 -10.73
C GLY A 195 -2.35 11.72 -11.28
N GLY A 196 -2.65 11.46 -12.55
CA GLY A 196 -2.52 10.13 -13.17
C GLY A 196 -1.08 9.63 -13.38
N GLY A 197 -0.98 8.47 -14.01
CA GLY A 197 0.29 7.82 -14.36
C GLY A 197 1.04 7.28 -13.14
N PHE A 198 2.37 7.39 -13.17
CA PHE A 198 3.23 6.77 -12.15
C PHE A 198 2.95 7.26 -10.73
N ALA A 199 2.58 8.54 -10.56
CA ALA A 199 2.23 9.06 -9.24
C ALA A 199 0.98 8.39 -8.64
N ALA A 200 -0.03 8.07 -9.48
CA ALA A 200 -1.20 7.31 -9.05
C ALA A 200 -0.87 5.83 -8.79
N VAL A 201 0.01 5.20 -9.59
CA VAL A 201 0.53 3.85 -9.31
C VAL A 201 1.25 3.80 -7.96
N ALA A 202 2.11 4.78 -7.69
CA ALA A 202 2.84 4.90 -6.44
C ALA A 202 1.89 5.08 -5.25
N ARG A 203 0.88 5.96 -5.36
CA ARG A 203 -0.16 6.12 -4.34
C ARG A 203 -0.88 4.82 -4.06
N LEU A 204 -1.33 4.11 -5.10
CA LEU A 204 -2.00 2.81 -4.97
C LEU A 204 -1.13 1.86 -4.14
N GLN A 205 0.12 1.64 -4.55
CA GLN A 205 0.98 0.64 -3.92
C GLN A 205 1.38 1.04 -2.48
N ILE A 206 1.62 2.32 -2.23
CA ILE A 206 1.99 2.84 -0.90
C ILE A 206 0.80 2.73 0.07
N ILE A 207 -0.40 3.14 -0.34
CA ILE A 207 -1.61 3.06 0.50
C ILE A 207 -2.00 1.60 0.71
N ALA A 208 -2.02 0.79 -0.35
CA ALA A 208 -2.28 -0.65 -0.22
C ALA A 208 -1.31 -1.32 0.75
N ALA A 209 -0.02 -1.01 0.68
CA ALA A 209 0.97 -1.58 1.59
C ALA A 209 0.71 -1.21 3.06
N GLN A 210 0.24 0.02 3.34
CA GLN A 210 -0.13 0.44 4.69
C GLN A 210 -1.37 -0.33 5.20
N GLU A 211 -2.44 -0.39 4.40
CA GLU A 211 -3.66 -1.11 4.78
C GLU A 211 -3.42 -2.62 4.97
N LEU A 212 -2.60 -3.22 4.10
CA LEU A 212 -2.18 -4.60 4.24
C LEU A 212 -1.27 -4.82 5.46
N GLY A 213 -0.50 -3.81 5.86
CA GLY A 213 0.26 -3.80 7.11
C GLY A 213 -0.65 -3.83 8.34
N HIS A 214 -1.73 -3.04 8.34
CA HIS A 214 -2.76 -3.06 9.39
C HIS A 214 -3.47 -4.40 9.51
N PHE A 215 -3.76 -5.03 8.37
CA PHE A 215 -4.36 -6.36 8.33
C PHE A 215 -3.39 -7.45 8.82
N ALA A 216 -2.12 -7.37 8.42
CA ALA A 216 -1.08 -8.29 8.84
C ALA A 216 -0.81 -8.24 10.34
N ASP A 217 -0.93 -7.06 10.97
CA ASP A 217 -0.76 -6.86 12.41
C ASP A 217 -1.79 -7.61 13.27
N ILE A 218 -2.88 -8.11 12.70
CA ILE A 218 -3.89 -8.91 13.42
C ILE A 218 -3.33 -10.32 13.71
N LYS A 219 -3.18 -10.65 14.99
CA LYS A 219 -2.83 -12.00 15.47
C LYS A 219 -4.03 -12.93 15.37
N ARG A 220 -3.76 -14.14 14.89
CA ARG A 220 -4.73 -15.23 14.76
C ARG A 220 -4.27 -16.43 15.57
N ASP A 221 -5.21 -17.22 16.07
CA ASP A 221 -4.92 -18.51 16.67
C ASP A 221 -4.87 -19.63 15.62
N ASN A 222 -4.59 -20.86 16.06
CA ASN A 222 -4.51 -22.04 15.18
C ASN A 222 -5.85 -22.41 14.50
N LYS A 223 -6.96 -21.74 14.85
CA LYS A 223 -8.27 -21.89 14.22
C LYS A 223 -8.60 -20.70 13.31
N GLY A 224 -7.65 -19.79 13.10
CA GLY A 224 -7.82 -18.57 12.30
C GLY A 224 -8.63 -17.48 13.00
N ARG A 225 -8.97 -17.66 14.29
CA ARG A 225 -9.74 -16.65 15.03
C ARG A 225 -8.82 -15.51 15.41
N GLN A 226 -9.27 -14.28 15.19
CA GLN A 226 -8.53 -13.09 15.58
C GLN A 226 -8.54 -12.93 17.10
N ILE A 227 -7.36 -12.75 17.69
CA ILE A 227 -7.19 -12.74 19.16
C ILE A 227 -6.69 -11.40 19.69
N THR A 228 -5.78 -10.72 18.98
CA THR A 228 -5.19 -9.42 19.37
C THR A 228 -4.37 -8.86 18.20
N ARG A 229 -3.50 -7.87 18.44
CA ARG A 229 -2.51 -7.38 17.47
C ARG A 229 -1.06 -7.68 17.90
N HIS A 230 -0.11 -7.57 16.98
CA HIS A 230 1.31 -7.60 17.32
C HIS A 230 1.75 -6.29 17.98
N SER A 231 1.22 -5.18 17.50
CA SER A 231 1.55 -3.82 17.95
C SER A 231 0.86 -3.39 19.26
N ALA A 232 -0.35 -3.89 19.53
CA ALA A 232 -1.20 -3.44 20.63
C ALA A 232 -2.21 -4.53 21.07
N ASN A 233 -3.00 -4.24 22.09
CA ASN A 233 -4.22 -5.00 22.36
C ASN A 233 -5.28 -4.75 21.27
N PHE A 234 -6.28 -5.64 21.16
CA PHE A 234 -7.26 -5.59 20.07
C PHE A 234 -8.03 -4.26 20.00
N SER A 235 -8.34 -3.65 21.15
CA SER A 235 -9.04 -2.35 21.21
C SER A 235 -8.15 -1.14 20.91
N GLY A 236 -6.85 -1.34 20.66
CA GLY A 236 -5.91 -0.24 20.39
C GLY A 236 -5.77 0.73 21.57
N THR A 237 -6.01 0.26 22.79
CA THR A 237 -5.95 1.08 24.01
C THR A 237 -4.61 0.98 24.73
N LYS A 238 -3.85 -0.09 24.50
CA LYS A 238 -2.53 -0.32 25.09
C LYS A 238 -1.58 -0.95 24.10
N ALA A 239 -0.43 -0.31 23.86
CA ALA A 239 0.64 -0.85 23.03
C ALA A 239 1.26 -2.10 23.68
N THR A 240 1.78 -3.03 22.87
CA THR A 240 2.69 -4.05 23.38
C THR A 240 4.04 -3.41 23.70
N ASP A 241 4.69 -3.86 24.76
CA ASP A 241 6.00 -3.31 25.13
C ASP A 241 7.03 -3.52 24.02
N ASN A 242 6.97 -4.64 23.30
CA ASN A 242 7.86 -4.92 22.18
C ASN A 242 7.75 -3.83 21.10
N ALA A 243 6.53 -3.55 20.59
CA ALA A 243 6.33 -2.55 19.55
C ALA A 243 6.63 -1.12 20.04
N ARG A 244 6.23 -0.78 21.27
CA ARG A 244 6.48 0.53 21.88
C ARG A 244 7.97 0.82 22.02
N ILE A 245 8.75 -0.13 22.54
CA ILE A 245 10.19 0.02 22.72
C ILE A 245 10.90 0.07 21.36
N ALA A 246 10.53 -0.82 20.42
CA ALA A 246 11.07 -0.83 19.07
C ALA A 246 10.88 0.50 18.34
N ARG A 247 9.66 1.06 18.36
CA ARG A 247 9.33 2.36 17.76
C ARG A 247 10.20 3.48 18.32
N LYS A 248 10.36 3.55 19.65
CA LYS A 248 11.19 4.59 20.30
C LYS A 248 12.67 4.45 19.92
N LYS A 249 13.19 3.22 19.88
CA LYS A 249 14.57 2.95 19.41
C LYS A 249 14.77 3.36 17.96
N ASP A 250 13.81 3.06 17.08
CA ASP A 250 13.90 3.43 15.67
C ASP A 250 13.86 4.94 15.45
N ILE A 251 13.08 5.68 16.25
CA ILE A 251 13.08 7.16 16.22
C ILE A 251 14.47 7.71 16.54
N GLU A 252 15.09 7.21 17.61
CA GLU A 252 16.44 7.63 18.00
C GLU A 252 17.48 7.21 16.95
N HIS A 253 17.41 5.97 16.50
CA HIS A 253 18.31 5.41 15.49
C HIS A 253 18.28 6.22 14.19
N CYS A 254 17.08 6.49 13.68
CA CYS A 254 16.85 7.24 12.45
C CYS A 254 17.44 8.66 12.55
N ARG A 255 17.26 9.36 13.69
CA ARG A 255 17.88 10.67 13.95
C ARG A 255 19.40 10.60 14.01
N ASN A 256 19.94 9.61 14.72
CA ASN A 256 21.39 9.41 14.85
C ASN A 256 22.05 9.10 13.50
N LEU A 257 21.40 8.29 12.66
CA LEU A 257 21.88 7.97 11.33
C LEU A 257 21.89 9.19 10.41
N LEU A 258 20.81 9.99 10.40
CA LEU A 258 20.76 11.25 9.66
C LEU A 258 21.87 12.21 10.13
N HIS A 259 22.05 12.37 11.44
CA HIS A 259 23.08 13.23 12.00
C HIS A 259 24.49 12.83 11.53
N LYS A 260 24.80 11.53 11.55
CA LYS A 260 26.07 11.00 11.04
C LYS A 260 26.30 11.33 9.56
N LEU A 261 25.26 11.19 8.71
CA LEU A 261 25.36 11.52 7.29
C LEU A 261 25.54 13.04 7.06
N LEU A 262 24.84 13.87 7.83
CA LEU A 262 24.97 15.34 7.78
C LEU A 262 26.42 15.77 8.05
N ILE A 263 27.05 15.23 9.09
CA ILE A 263 28.46 15.50 9.43
C ILE A 263 29.41 14.93 8.37
N ALA A 264 29.08 13.78 7.77
CA ALA A 264 29.89 13.14 6.73
C ALA A 264 29.98 13.92 5.42
N GLY A 265 29.26 15.04 5.27
CA GLY A 265 29.31 15.91 4.10
C GLY A 265 27.96 16.15 3.44
N MET A 266 26.91 15.41 3.84
CA MET A 266 25.56 15.58 3.30
C MET A 266 25.01 16.97 3.56
N LYS A 267 25.33 17.61 4.70
CA LYS A 267 24.87 18.99 5.00
C LYS A 267 25.33 19.99 3.94
N LYS A 268 26.61 19.95 3.57
CA LYS A 268 27.14 20.84 2.52
C LYS A 268 26.58 20.47 1.16
N GLN A 269 26.43 19.19 0.85
CA GLN A 269 25.79 18.75 -0.38
C GLN A 269 24.35 19.28 -0.51
N LEU A 270 23.56 19.22 0.58
CA LEU A 270 22.20 19.77 0.65
C LEU A 270 22.17 21.27 0.34
N ASP A 271 23.08 22.05 0.93
CA ASP A 271 23.16 23.50 0.69
C ASP A 271 23.38 23.80 -0.81
N TYR A 272 24.28 23.05 -1.47
CA TYR A 272 24.57 23.23 -2.88
C TYR A 272 23.46 22.71 -3.79
N GLU A 273 22.86 21.54 -3.50
CA GLU A 273 21.73 21.00 -4.25
C GLU A 273 20.50 21.91 -4.17
N THR A 274 20.23 22.51 -3.01
CA THR A 274 19.14 23.49 -2.83
C THR A 274 19.38 24.73 -3.68
N LYS A 275 20.60 25.28 -3.68
CA LYS A 275 20.98 26.42 -4.54
C LYS A 275 20.87 26.06 -6.02
N LEU A 276 21.31 24.86 -6.41
CA LEU A 276 21.22 24.39 -7.79
C LEU A 276 19.78 24.25 -8.25
N LYS A 277 18.90 23.66 -7.42
CA LYS A 277 17.46 23.55 -7.69
C LYS A 277 16.83 24.93 -7.89
N PHE A 278 17.17 25.89 -7.02
CA PHE A 278 16.72 27.29 -7.16
C PHE A 278 17.21 27.94 -8.46
N TYR A 279 18.48 27.77 -8.83
CA TYR A 279 19.02 28.33 -10.08
C TYR A 279 18.41 27.72 -11.33
N HIS A 280 18.16 26.42 -11.35
CA HIS A 280 17.43 25.78 -12.45
C HIS A 280 16.00 26.30 -12.59
N ALA A 281 15.27 26.49 -11.48
CA ALA A 281 13.93 27.04 -11.49
C ALA A 281 13.89 28.47 -12.06
N ASN A 282 14.94 29.26 -11.81
CA ASN A 282 15.07 30.64 -12.29
C ASN A 282 15.86 30.78 -13.61
N LYS A 283 16.12 29.66 -14.31
CA LYS A 283 16.85 29.61 -15.60
C LYS A 283 18.21 30.34 -15.58
N VAL A 284 18.87 30.39 -14.42
CA VAL A 284 20.20 30.98 -14.28
C VAL A 284 21.22 30.05 -14.95
N SER A 285 22.26 30.59 -15.58
CA SER A 285 23.34 29.84 -16.22
C SER A 285 24.71 30.46 -15.94
N GLY A 286 25.81 29.74 -16.23
CA GLY A 286 27.18 30.27 -16.16
C GLY A 286 28.12 29.59 -15.15
N LEU A 287 29.31 30.18 -14.95
CA LEU A 287 30.42 29.65 -14.15
C LEU A 287 30.03 29.30 -12.70
N LYS A 288 29.09 30.06 -12.12
CA LYS A 288 28.58 29.82 -10.76
C LYS A 288 27.89 28.45 -10.64
N ILE A 289 27.19 28.00 -11.67
CA ILE A 289 26.54 26.68 -11.68
C ILE A 289 27.57 25.57 -11.82
N LEU A 290 28.59 25.77 -12.65
CA LEU A 290 29.70 24.82 -12.77
C LEU A 290 30.43 24.64 -11.43
N ALA A 291 30.71 25.73 -10.73
CA ALA A 291 31.30 25.68 -9.39
C ALA A 291 30.41 24.92 -8.39
N ILE A 292 29.09 25.16 -8.40
CA ILE A 292 28.14 24.44 -7.55
C ILE A 292 28.12 22.94 -7.88
N ASN A 293 28.05 22.58 -9.17
CA ASN A 293 28.09 21.18 -9.61
C ASN A 293 29.38 20.48 -9.19
N PHE A 294 30.51 21.17 -9.28
CA PHE A 294 31.80 20.65 -8.81
C PHE A 294 31.80 20.41 -7.29
N MET A 295 31.26 21.36 -6.50
CA MET A 295 31.14 21.16 -5.06
C MET A 295 30.19 20.01 -4.71
N ILE A 296 29.05 19.87 -5.41
CA ILE A 296 28.14 18.72 -5.25
C ILE A 296 28.89 17.42 -5.53
N PHE A 297 29.69 17.36 -6.59
CA PHE A 297 30.48 16.17 -6.92
C PHE A 297 31.46 15.79 -5.80
N ILE A 298 32.20 16.77 -5.24
CA ILE A 298 33.12 16.55 -4.11
C ILE A 298 32.38 15.96 -2.90
N TYR A 299 31.29 16.61 -2.47
CA TYR A 299 30.57 16.16 -1.27
C TYR A 299 29.82 14.85 -1.49
N LYS A 300 29.31 14.60 -2.70
CA LYS A 300 28.75 13.30 -3.11
C LYS A 300 29.77 12.19 -3.00
N PHE A 301 31.00 12.42 -3.48
CA PHE A 301 32.08 11.44 -3.35
C PHE A 301 32.45 11.20 -1.89
N LYS A 302 32.56 12.26 -1.08
CA LYS A 302 32.83 12.17 0.37
C LYS A 302 31.76 11.35 1.08
N LEU A 303 30.48 11.63 0.81
CA LEU A 303 29.34 10.92 1.38
C LEU A 303 29.35 9.44 0.99
N LEU A 304 29.56 9.12 -0.30
CA LEU A 304 29.65 7.74 -0.76
C LEU A 304 30.83 6.98 -0.13
N ARG A 305 31.99 7.61 0.02
CA ARG A 305 33.15 7.01 0.69
C ARG A 305 32.86 6.72 2.16
N TYR A 306 32.23 7.65 2.86
CA TYR A 306 31.78 7.46 4.24
C TYR A 306 30.80 6.28 4.33
N SER A 307 29.76 6.27 3.50
CA SER A 307 28.75 5.21 3.48
C SER A 307 29.36 3.84 3.20
N ASN A 308 30.34 3.75 2.30
CA ASN A 308 31.07 2.52 2.01
C ASN A 308 31.85 2.02 3.23
N LYS A 309 32.58 2.92 3.91
CA LYS A 309 33.39 2.59 5.09
C LYS A 309 32.53 2.08 6.26
N HIS A 310 31.30 2.59 6.39
CA HIS A 310 30.40 2.26 7.49
C HIS A 310 29.29 1.27 7.11
N GLY A 311 29.37 0.62 5.95
CA GLY A 311 28.39 -0.39 5.55
C GLY A 311 26.98 0.16 5.25
N LEU A 312 26.82 1.47 5.03
CA LEU A 312 25.53 2.11 4.74
C LEU A 312 25.14 1.92 3.27
N VAL A 313 24.87 0.67 2.88
CA VAL A 313 24.64 0.26 1.49
C VAL A 313 23.46 1.01 0.86
N PHE A 314 22.42 1.31 1.64
CA PHE A 314 21.22 2.00 1.15
C PHE A 314 21.53 3.39 0.55
N VAL A 315 22.57 4.08 1.03
CA VAL A 315 22.96 5.40 0.50
C VAL A 315 23.37 5.32 -0.98
N ARG A 316 23.97 4.20 -1.40
CA ARG A 316 24.40 4.01 -2.80
C ARG A 316 23.23 4.03 -3.79
N LYS A 317 22.04 3.64 -3.34
CA LYS A 317 20.81 3.65 -4.15
C LYS A 317 20.51 5.03 -4.72
N PHE A 318 20.81 6.08 -3.95
CA PHE A 318 20.54 7.46 -4.33
C PHE A 318 21.62 8.07 -5.22
N LYS A 319 22.68 7.31 -5.57
CA LYS A 319 23.80 7.81 -6.38
C LYS A 319 23.37 8.32 -7.76
N SER A 320 22.34 7.73 -8.36
CA SER A 320 21.83 8.16 -9.67
C SER A 320 20.79 9.29 -9.58
N ASP A 321 20.32 9.64 -8.39
CA ASP A 321 19.35 10.73 -8.24
C ASP A 321 20.02 12.08 -8.56
N LYS A 322 19.28 12.94 -9.27
CA LYS A 322 19.73 14.28 -9.68
C LYS A 322 20.14 15.12 -8.46
N TYR A 323 19.35 15.05 -7.39
CA TYR A 323 19.62 15.68 -6.11
C TYR A 323 19.68 14.61 -5.01
N MET A 324 20.83 13.94 -4.92
CA MET A 324 21.03 12.78 -4.05
C MET A 324 20.83 13.13 -2.57
N ALA A 325 21.39 14.25 -2.09
CA ALA A 325 21.29 14.62 -0.69
C ALA A 325 19.88 15.08 -0.33
N LEU A 326 19.21 15.85 -1.21
CA LEU A 326 17.79 16.22 -1.04
C LEU A 326 16.89 14.99 -0.96
N MET A 327 17.14 13.98 -1.81
CA MET A 327 16.38 12.73 -1.79
C MET A 327 16.58 11.93 -0.50
N ILE A 328 17.82 11.84 -0.01
CA ILE A 328 18.12 11.18 1.27
C ILE A 328 17.46 11.93 2.44
N ASP A 329 17.54 13.27 2.46
CA ASP A 329 16.90 14.09 3.50
C ASP A 329 15.37 13.93 3.50
N ALA A 330 14.75 13.94 2.31
CA ALA A 330 13.33 13.70 2.14
C ALA A 330 12.91 12.31 2.65
N MET A 331 13.72 11.28 2.36
CA MET A 331 13.52 9.93 2.88
C MET A 331 13.59 9.88 4.41
N PHE A 332 14.59 10.50 5.04
CA PHE A 332 14.67 10.53 6.51
C PHE A 332 13.50 11.27 7.16
N LYS A 333 13.09 12.42 6.59
CA LYS A 333 11.90 13.17 7.06
C LYS A 333 10.65 12.32 6.97
N ASP A 334 10.51 11.57 5.88
CA ASP A 334 9.39 10.66 5.68
C ASP A 334 9.41 9.51 6.69
N MET A 335 10.55 8.83 6.89
CA MET A 335 10.69 7.78 7.91
C MET A 335 10.33 8.28 9.32
N GLN A 336 10.82 9.47 9.70
CA GLN A 336 10.52 10.08 11.00
C GLN A 336 9.03 10.39 11.17
N ALA A 337 8.38 10.91 10.14
CA ALA A 337 6.93 11.15 10.16
C ALA A 337 6.12 9.85 10.26
N ASN A 338 6.62 8.76 9.65
CA ASN A 338 5.96 7.45 9.71
C ASN A 338 6.13 6.78 11.09
N LEU A 339 7.27 6.97 11.76
CA LEU A 339 7.53 6.51 13.13
C LEU A 339 6.79 7.31 14.21
N SER A 340 6.39 8.55 13.91
CA SER A 340 5.70 9.47 14.82
C SER A 340 4.43 10.04 14.16
N PRO A 341 3.41 9.19 13.91
CA PRO A 341 2.11 9.65 13.39
C PRO A 341 1.53 10.74 14.28
N SER A 342 1.09 11.84 13.68
CA SER A 342 0.62 13.04 14.39
C SER A 342 -0.66 13.64 13.82
N ALA A 343 -1.41 12.87 13.02
CA ALA A 343 -2.70 13.31 12.50
C ALA A 343 -3.70 13.53 13.65
N ASP A 344 -4.57 14.54 13.51
CA ASP A 344 -5.53 14.91 14.57
C ASP A 344 -6.44 13.76 14.98
N VAL A 345 -6.78 12.86 14.04
CA VAL A 345 -7.56 11.63 14.28
C VAL A 345 -6.90 10.65 15.25
N TYR A 346 -5.59 10.76 15.47
CA TYR A 346 -4.85 9.91 16.40
C TYR A 346 -4.72 10.52 17.80
N LYS A 347 -5.03 11.82 17.95
CA LYS A 347 -4.94 12.49 19.25
C LYS A 347 -6.01 11.94 20.17
N ASN A 348 -5.62 11.55 21.38
CA ASN A 348 -6.54 11.09 22.39
C ASN A 348 -6.25 11.81 23.71
N LYS A 349 -7.28 12.03 24.54
CA LYS A 349 -7.08 12.57 25.89
C LYS A 349 -6.24 11.64 26.76
N ASN A 350 -6.25 10.34 26.49
CA ASN A 350 -5.43 9.34 27.16
C ASN A 350 -4.12 9.08 26.38
N PRO A 351 -2.95 9.45 26.93
CA PRO A 351 -1.65 9.22 26.29
C PRO A 351 -1.32 7.76 25.99
N GLU A 352 -1.84 6.80 26.77
CA GLU A 352 -1.59 5.37 26.52
C GLU A 352 -2.28 4.90 25.24
N ILE A 353 -3.49 5.39 24.98
CA ILE A 353 -4.24 5.10 23.76
C ILE A 353 -3.54 5.74 22.56
N GLU A 354 -3.07 6.99 22.70
CA GLU A 354 -2.31 7.65 21.65
C GLU A 354 -1.02 6.90 21.30
N GLU A 355 -0.28 6.40 22.30
CA GLU A 355 0.91 5.56 22.08
C GLU A 355 0.56 4.22 21.42
N ALA A 356 -0.57 3.60 21.79
CA ALA A 356 -1.04 2.36 21.17
C ALA A 356 -1.39 2.57 19.69
N VAL A 357 -2.13 3.61 19.36
CA VAL A 357 -2.45 4.00 17.98
C VAL A 357 -1.16 4.30 17.20
N ALA A 358 -0.21 5.00 17.81
CA ALA A 358 1.08 5.29 17.17
C ALA A 358 1.88 4.02 16.88
N CYS A 359 1.83 3.00 17.74
CA CYS A 359 2.49 1.72 17.52
C CYS A 359 1.82 0.91 16.40
N ILE A 360 0.48 0.88 16.37
CA ILE A 360 -0.30 0.23 15.29
C ILE A 360 0.07 0.85 13.94
N GLU A 361 -0.01 2.17 13.83
CA GLU A 361 0.33 2.91 12.62
C GLU A 361 1.79 2.72 12.21
N ALA A 362 2.74 2.86 13.13
CA ALA A 362 4.15 2.76 12.80
C ALA A 362 4.53 1.36 12.30
N LEU A 363 3.95 0.29 12.86
CA LEU A 363 4.19 -1.07 12.39
C LEU A 363 3.57 -1.32 11.01
N ALA A 364 2.33 -0.85 10.78
CA ALA A 364 1.66 -0.96 9.49
C ALA A 364 2.39 -0.20 8.36
N ARG A 365 3.13 0.85 8.70
CA ARG A 365 3.93 1.64 7.76
C ARG A 365 5.25 0.97 7.36
N VAL A 366 5.70 -0.09 8.03
CA VAL A 366 6.92 -0.82 7.63
C VAL A 366 6.83 -1.34 6.19
N PRO A 367 5.83 -2.15 5.78
CA PRO A 367 5.70 -2.59 4.38
C PRO A 367 5.52 -1.43 3.40
N GLN A 368 4.83 -0.35 3.80
CA GLN A 368 4.72 0.88 3.02
C GLN A 368 6.09 1.49 2.71
N GLN A 369 6.95 1.64 3.73
CA GLN A 369 8.31 2.17 3.55
C GLN A 369 9.19 1.24 2.72
N VAL A 370 8.96 -0.08 2.79
CA VAL A 370 9.63 -1.05 1.90
C VAL A 370 9.24 -0.83 0.44
N MET A 371 7.96 -0.63 0.12
CA MET A 371 7.54 -0.34 -1.26
C MET A 371 8.11 0.98 -1.78
N LYS A 372 8.16 2.00 -0.91
CA LYS A 372 8.56 3.36 -1.26
C LYS A 372 10.08 3.54 -1.37
N TRP A 373 10.82 3.11 -0.36
CA TRP A 373 12.26 3.36 -0.23
C TRP A 373 13.12 2.10 -0.31
N GLY A 374 12.50 0.93 -0.35
CA GLY A 374 13.18 -0.36 -0.48
C GLY A 374 13.50 -1.02 0.84
N TYR A 375 13.65 -2.34 0.79
CA TYR A 375 13.85 -3.16 2.00
C TYR A 375 15.15 -2.84 2.73
N LEU A 376 16.25 -2.57 2.01
CA LEU A 376 17.53 -2.19 2.63
C LEU A 376 17.42 -0.86 3.37
N THR A 377 16.84 0.16 2.74
CA THR A 377 16.66 1.48 3.37
C THR A 377 15.79 1.36 4.62
N THR A 378 14.68 0.63 4.53
CA THR A 378 13.74 0.47 5.65
C THR A 378 14.36 -0.33 6.79
N LYS A 379 15.07 -1.42 6.49
CA LYS A 379 15.78 -2.24 7.49
C LYS A 379 16.87 -1.45 8.25
N GLU A 380 17.51 -0.49 7.60
CA GLU A 380 18.54 0.36 8.20
C GLU A 380 17.97 1.56 8.96
N THR A 381 16.77 2.04 8.62
CA THR A 381 16.19 3.25 9.23
C THR A 381 15.10 2.98 10.26
N MET A 382 14.35 1.89 10.09
CA MET A 382 13.30 1.38 10.99
C MET A 382 13.65 -0.04 11.46
N HIS A 383 14.85 -0.19 12.01
CA HIS A 383 15.49 -1.47 12.25
C HIS A 383 14.68 -2.43 13.13
N GLU A 384 14.17 -1.95 14.25
CA GLU A 384 13.49 -2.77 15.24
C GLU A 384 12.06 -3.12 14.79
N LEU A 385 11.31 -2.16 14.24
CA LEU A 385 9.99 -2.43 13.66
C LEU A 385 10.07 -3.31 12.42
N TYR A 386 11.11 -3.16 11.59
CA TYR A 386 11.36 -4.07 10.45
C TYR A 386 11.54 -5.51 10.93
N LYS A 387 12.30 -5.73 12.01
CA LYS A 387 12.45 -7.07 12.61
C LYS A 387 11.12 -7.60 13.11
N ILE A 388 10.34 -6.81 13.85
CA ILE A 388 9.02 -7.25 14.32
C ILE A 388 8.15 -7.66 13.13
N TYR A 389 8.07 -6.84 12.09
CA TYR A 389 7.23 -7.16 10.93
C TYR A 389 7.69 -8.44 10.21
N TYR A 390 8.96 -8.54 9.81
CA TYR A 390 9.42 -9.65 8.96
C TYR A 390 9.83 -10.90 9.73
N ASN A 391 10.15 -10.81 11.03
CA ASN A 391 10.59 -11.96 11.84
C ASN A 391 9.56 -12.41 12.88
N GLU A 392 8.52 -11.61 13.17
CA GLU A 392 7.44 -12.00 14.09
C GLU A 392 6.08 -12.02 13.38
N VAL A 393 5.66 -10.91 12.75
CA VAL A 393 4.33 -10.80 12.11
C VAL A 393 4.20 -11.79 10.95
N ILE A 394 5.09 -11.71 9.95
CA ILE A 394 5.04 -12.60 8.78
C ILE A 394 5.13 -14.08 9.19
N PRO A 395 6.09 -14.53 10.03
CA PRO A 395 6.12 -15.92 10.49
C PRO A 395 4.87 -16.34 11.26
N SER A 396 4.31 -15.48 12.12
CA SER A 396 3.05 -15.78 12.83
C SER A 396 1.89 -16.02 11.88
N LEU A 397 1.80 -15.24 10.79
CA LEU A 397 0.79 -15.44 9.75
C LEU A 397 0.99 -16.77 9.02
N ILE A 398 2.23 -17.15 8.73
CA ILE A 398 2.57 -18.44 8.08
C ILE A 398 2.15 -19.59 9.00
N THR A 399 2.59 -19.59 10.27
CA THR A 399 2.26 -20.63 11.23
C THR A 399 0.74 -20.80 11.41
N SER A 400 0.01 -19.69 11.52
CA SER A 400 -1.44 -19.72 11.67
C SER A 400 -2.12 -20.22 10.38
N TYR A 401 -1.62 -19.82 9.21
CA TYR A 401 -2.17 -20.26 7.92
C TYR A 401 -1.98 -21.77 7.74
N ASP A 402 -0.79 -22.27 8.04
CA ASP A 402 -0.46 -23.69 7.97
C ASP A 402 -1.35 -24.51 8.92
N ALA A 403 -1.61 -24.00 10.13
CA ALA A 403 -2.49 -24.67 11.09
C ALA A 403 -3.96 -24.73 10.62
N VAL A 404 -4.45 -23.69 9.95
CA VAL A 404 -5.85 -23.62 9.48
C VAL A 404 -6.08 -24.40 8.20
N THR A 405 -5.12 -24.36 7.28
CA THR A 405 -5.26 -24.96 5.94
C THR A 405 -4.68 -26.37 5.85
N GLY A 406 -3.78 -26.74 6.75
CA GLY A 406 -2.98 -27.97 6.66
C GLY A 406 -1.88 -27.91 5.60
N GLU A 407 -1.71 -26.79 4.89
CA GLU A 407 -0.67 -26.59 3.89
C GLU A 407 0.63 -26.10 4.56
N ASN A 408 1.80 -26.62 4.20
CA ASN A 408 3.08 -26.04 4.64
C ASN A 408 3.50 -24.92 3.68
N TYR A 409 3.17 -23.68 4.03
CA TYR A 409 3.43 -22.56 3.14
C TYR A 409 4.91 -22.18 3.08
N LYS A 410 5.45 -22.12 1.85
CA LYS A 410 6.76 -21.55 1.56
C LYS A 410 6.66 -20.61 0.37
N ARG A 411 7.21 -19.39 0.53
CA ARG A 411 7.25 -18.38 -0.53
C ARG A 411 8.05 -18.88 -1.73
N SER A 412 7.52 -18.68 -2.93
CA SER A 412 8.18 -19.01 -4.19
C SER A 412 8.59 -17.74 -4.92
N LEU A 413 9.88 -17.61 -5.24
CA LEU A 413 10.43 -16.49 -6.04
C LEU A 413 10.51 -16.81 -7.54
N LYS A 414 9.84 -17.88 -7.99
CA LYS A 414 9.89 -18.31 -9.40
C LYS A 414 9.18 -17.29 -10.30
N LYS A 415 9.84 -16.93 -11.40
CA LYS A 415 9.26 -16.11 -12.49
C LYS A 415 8.88 -16.98 -13.68
N ALA A 416 7.91 -16.53 -14.47
CA ALA A 416 7.55 -17.21 -15.70
C ALA A 416 8.74 -17.22 -16.69
N LYS A 417 8.97 -18.34 -17.37
CA LYS A 417 9.93 -18.41 -18.47
C LYS A 417 9.34 -17.70 -19.68
N VAL A 418 9.81 -16.50 -19.98
CA VAL A 418 9.40 -15.75 -21.18
C VAL A 418 10.20 -16.26 -22.38
N SER A 419 9.51 -16.76 -23.42
CA SER A 419 10.16 -17.21 -24.65
C SER A 419 10.83 -16.05 -25.40
N LEU A 420 11.88 -16.34 -26.16
CA LEU A 420 12.63 -15.31 -26.91
C LEU A 420 11.72 -14.57 -27.92
N LEU A 421 10.80 -15.30 -28.57
CA LEU A 421 9.81 -14.76 -29.50
C LEU A 421 8.78 -13.86 -28.81
N ALA A 422 8.38 -14.19 -27.58
CA ALA A 422 7.53 -13.31 -26.80
C ALA A 422 8.23 -11.98 -26.47
N LYS A 423 9.54 -12.00 -26.18
CA LYS A 423 10.33 -10.77 -25.97
C LYS A 423 10.42 -9.89 -27.23
N ILE A 424 10.44 -10.49 -28.42
CA ILE A 424 10.49 -9.76 -29.69
C ILE A 424 9.11 -9.17 -30.03
N ASN A 425 8.02 -9.92 -29.83
CA ASN A 425 6.65 -9.43 -30.03
C ASN A 425 6.22 -8.33 -29.04
N ILE A 426 6.92 -8.17 -27.91
CA ILE A 426 6.71 -7.04 -26.98
C ILE A 426 6.98 -5.69 -27.66
N PHE A 427 7.91 -5.63 -28.62
CA PHE A 427 8.20 -4.38 -29.35
C PHE A 427 7.11 -4.02 -30.38
N ASN A 428 6.32 -5.00 -30.82
CA ASN A 428 5.23 -4.79 -31.81
C ASN A 428 3.89 -4.40 -31.17
N LYS A 429 3.66 -4.75 -29.89
CA LYS A 429 2.48 -4.28 -29.14
C LYS A 429 2.86 -3.00 -28.41
N LYS A 430 2.12 -1.90 -28.63
CA LYS A 430 2.24 -0.66 -27.85
C LYS A 430 1.86 -0.93 -26.37
N LYS A 431 2.76 -1.53 -25.61
CA LYS A 431 2.58 -1.76 -24.18
C LYS A 431 2.69 -0.44 -23.43
N LEU A 432 1.88 -0.31 -22.39
CA LEU A 432 2.04 0.76 -21.42
C LEU A 432 3.37 0.57 -20.68
N VAL A 433 4.18 1.61 -20.64
CA VAL A 433 5.42 1.64 -19.88
C VAL A 433 5.28 2.69 -18.79
N LEU A 434 5.29 2.23 -17.54
CA LEU A 434 5.29 3.11 -16.38
C LEU A 434 6.63 3.84 -16.28
N LYS A 435 6.59 5.18 -16.25
CA LYS A 435 7.79 6.03 -16.21
C LYS A 435 7.98 6.57 -14.79
N PRO A 436 8.98 6.10 -14.03
CA PRO A 436 9.23 6.55 -12.66
C PRO A 436 9.43 8.06 -12.57
N VAL A 437 8.89 8.66 -11.52
CA VAL A 437 9.14 10.06 -11.16
C VAL A 437 9.93 10.08 -9.86
N ARG A 438 11.21 10.48 -9.93
CA ARG A 438 12.10 10.61 -8.77
C ARG A 438 12.52 12.07 -8.55
N GLU A 439 11.54 12.96 -8.64
CA GLU A 439 11.71 14.38 -8.38
C GLU A 439 11.08 14.76 -7.03
N LEU A 440 11.62 15.78 -6.36
CA LEU A 440 11.11 16.34 -5.11
C LEU A 440 10.58 17.75 -5.32
#